data_AF-A0A942CUY8-F1
#
_entry.id   AF-A0A942CUY8-F1
#
_cell.length_a   1.000
_cell.length_b   1.000
_cell.length_c   1.000
_cell.angle_alpha   90.00
_cell.angle_beta   90.00
_cell.angle_gamma   90.00
#
_symmetry.space_group_name_H-M   'P 1'
#
loop_
_entity.id
_entity.type
_entity.pdbx_description
1 polymer ?
#
loop_
_entity_poly.entity_id
_entity_poly.type
_entity_poly.pdbx_seq_one_letter_code
_entity_poly.pdbx_strand_id
1 'polypeptide(L)' 'MNVVEPRYVGQAAAALLLKMSEKDLCRISKEAGFGHKEVVGIHEEYFFTIDELRMLTEITTQTVN' A
#
# COMPACT_ATOMS: atom_id res chain seq x y z
N MET A 1 -22.93 -3.96 -16.60
CA MET A 1 -22.17 -3.16 -15.62
C MET A 1 -20.71 -3.56 -15.78
N ASN A 2 -19.84 -2.65 -16.21
CA ASN A 2 -18.40 -2.95 -16.24
C ASN A 2 -17.92 -2.89 -14.79
N VAL A 3 -17.75 -4.06 -14.18
CA VAL A 3 -17.08 -4.18 -12.88
C VAL A 3 -15.61 -3.91 -13.17
N VAL A 4 -15.16 -2.69 -12.90
CA VAL A 4 -13.73 -2.39 -12.93
C VAL A 4 -13.14 -3.08 -11.71
N GLU A 5 -12.48 -4.21 -11.92
CA GLU A 5 -11.75 -4.86 -10.85
C GLU A 5 -10.69 -3.88 -10.31
N PRO A 6 -10.60 -3.69 -8.98
CA PRO A 6 -9.57 -2.86 -8.41
C PRO A 6 -8.21 -3.42 -8.81
N ARG A 7 -7.34 -2.57 -9.38
CA ARG A 7 -5.95 -2.95 -9.65
C ARG A 7 -5.18 -2.87 -8.34
N TYR A 8 -4.71 -4.04 -7.90
CA TYR A 8 -3.89 -4.17 -6.70
C TYR A 8 -2.40 -4.13 -7.05
N VAL A 9 -1.62 -3.57 -6.14
CA VAL A 9 -0.16 -3.47 -6.21
C VAL A 9 0.41 -4.14 -4.96
N GLY A 10 1.30 -5.11 -5.13
CA GLY A 10 1.95 -5.78 -4.00
C GLY A 10 2.88 -4.84 -3.22
N GLN A 11 3.14 -5.18 -1.95
CA GLN A 11 3.89 -4.36 -1.00
C GLN A 11 5.27 -3.92 -1.52
N ALA A 12 6.03 -4.84 -2.14
CA ALA A 12 7.35 -4.52 -2.68
C ALA A 12 7.26 -3.46 -3.81
N ALA A 13 6.30 -3.61 -4.72
CA ALA A 13 6.08 -2.66 -5.80
C ALA A 13 5.58 -1.30 -5.28
N ALA A 14 4.69 -1.30 -4.28
CA ALA A 14 4.23 -0.10 -3.61
C ALA A 14 5.38 0.64 -2.92
N ALA A 15 6.25 -0.06 -2.19
CA ALA A 15 7.41 0.54 -1.52
C ALA A 15 8.37 1.20 -2.51
N LEU A 16 8.62 0.55 -3.66
CA LEU A 16 9.41 1.10 -4.77
C LEU A 16 8.78 2.37 -5.35
N LEU A 17 7.47 2.36 -5.62
CA LEU A 17 6.74 3.52 -6.16
C LEU A 17 6.77 4.71 -5.21
N LEU A 18 6.65 4.44 -3.91
CA LEU A 18 6.64 5.46 -2.86
C LEU A 18 8.05 5.86 -2.38
N LYS A 19 9.11 5.24 -2.94
CA LYS A 19 10.51 5.48 -2.59
C LYS A 19 10.79 5.35 -1.09
N MET A 20 10.19 4.34 -0.45
CA MET A 20 10.39 4.04 0.98
C MET A 20 10.66 2.56 1.19
N SER A 21 11.09 2.19 2.39
CA SER A 21 11.26 0.78 2.73
C SER A 21 9.91 0.09 2.88
N GLU A 22 9.83 -1.20 2.57
CA GLU A 22 8.62 -2.01 2.83
C GLU A 22 8.20 -1.99 4.30
N LYS A 23 9.18 -1.85 5.21
CA LYS A 23 8.94 -1.75 6.65
C LYS A 23 8.25 -0.44 7.01
N ASP A 24 8.71 0.68 6.46
CA ASP A 24 8.10 1.99 6.68
C ASP A 24 6.71 2.05 6.06
N LEU A 25 6.57 1.53 4.83
CA LEU A 25 5.28 1.39 4.18
C LEU A 25 4.31 0.57 5.05
N CYS A 26 4.73 -0.61 5.53
CA CYS A 26 3.91 -1.46 6.39
C CYS A 26 3.49 -0.74 7.69
N ARG A 27 4.38 0.03 8.30
CA ARG A 27 4.08 0.80 9.50
C ARG A 27 3.03 1.88 9.21
N ILE A 28 3.25 2.70 8.19
CA ILE A 28 2.35 3.81 7.82
C ILE A 28 0.99 3.26 7.36
N SER A 29 0.99 2.19 6.57
CA SER A 29 -0.21 1.46 6.13
C SER A 29 -1.05 1.01 7.33
N LYS A 30 -0.43 0.40 8.34
CA LYS A 30 -1.12 -0.02 9.57
C LYS A 30 -1.66 1.17 10.39
N GLU A 31 -0.87 2.24 10.51
CA GLU A 31 -1.28 3.46 11.23
C GLU A 31 -2.44 4.16 10.53
N ALA A 32 -2.45 4.17 9.19
CA ALA A 32 -3.47 4.82 8.36
C ALA A 32 -4.69 3.93 8.07
N GLY A 33 -4.62 2.62 8.33
CA GLY A 33 -5.69 1.66 8.03
C GLY A 33 -5.82 1.31 6.55
N PHE A 34 -4.75 1.44 5.77
CA PHE A 34 -4.72 1.09 4.34
C PHE A 34 -4.00 -0.21 4.08
N GLY A 35 -4.34 -0.88 2.98
CA GLY A 35 -3.71 -2.11 2.54
C GLY A 35 -4.49 -3.35 2.94
N HIS A 36 -4.58 -4.26 1.99
CA HIS A 36 -5.25 -5.55 2.11
C HIS A 36 -4.23 -6.63 2.38
N LYS A 37 -4.42 -7.36 3.47
CA LYS A 37 -3.56 -8.46 3.86
C LYS A 37 -4.12 -9.77 3.32
N GLU A 38 -3.35 -10.46 2.49
CA GLU A 38 -3.68 -11.81 2.02
C GLU A 38 -2.60 -12.82 2.43
N VAL A 39 -3.00 -14.08 2.51
CA VAL A 39 -2.08 -15.19 2.79
C VAL A 39 -1.75 -15.89 1.48
N VAL A 40 -0.51 -15.74 1.02
CA VAL A 40 0.00 -16.40 -0.19
C VAL A 40 0.87 -17.59 0.25
N GLY A 41 0.23 -18.77 0.31
CA GLY A 41 0.85 -19.99 0.81
C GLY A 41 1.09 -19.93 2.32
N ILE A 42 2.36 -19.71 2.72
CA ILE A 42 2.77 -19.57 4.13
C ILE A 42 3.16 -18.13 4.51
N HIS A 43 3.11 -17.20 3.56
CA HIS A 43 3.52 -15.82 3.77
C HIS A 43 2.30 -14.90 3.77
N GLU A 44 2.36 -13.87 4.62
CA GLU A 44 1.39 -12.79 4.62
C GLU A 44 1.94 -11.67 3.73
N GLU A 45 1.15 -11.24 2.75
CA GLU A 45 1.53 -10.17 1.82
C GLU A 45 0.49 -9.07 1.83
N TYR A 46 0.94 -7.82 1.71
CA TYR A 46 0.06 -6.66 1.62
C TYR A 46 -0.12 -6.23 0.17
N PHE A 47 -1.35 -5.89 -0.17
CA PHE A 47 -1.77 -5.40 -1.47
C PHE A 47 -2.49 -4.06 -1.31
N PHE A 48 -2.23 -3.14 -2.23
CA PHE A 48 -2.76 -1.80 -2.17
C PHE A 48 -3.49 -1.47 -3.47
N THR A 49 -4.67 -0.89 -3.35
CA THR A 49 -5.33 -0.26 -4.49
C THR A 49 -4.58 1.01 -4.90
N ILE A 50 -4.77 1.46 -6.13
CA ILE A 50 -4.18 2.72 -6.61
C ILE A 50 -4.62 3.91 -5.75
N ASP A 51 -5.87 3.93 -5.29
CA ASP A 51 -6.39 5.02 -4.44
C ASP A 51 -5.73 5.02 -3.05
N GLU A 52 -5.54 3.85 -2.43
CA GLU A 52 -4.80 3.74 -1.17
C GLU A 52 -3.35 4.19 -1.32
N LEU A 53 -2.68 3.86 -2.43
CA LEU A 53 -1.32 4.35 -2.70
C LEU A 53 -1.27 5.87 -2.82
N ARG A 54 -2.27 6.49 -3.44
CA ARG A 54 -2.37 7.96 -3.52
C ARG A 54 -2.56 8.57 -2.13
N MET A 55 -3.45 8.02 -1.31
CA MET A 55 -3.63 8.47 0.08
C MET A 55 -2.33 8.34 0.88
N LEU A 56 -1.60 7.23 0.72
CA LEU A 56 -0.31 7.00 1.37
C LEU A 56 0.77 7.99 0.89
N THR A 57 0.79 8.38 -0.39
CA THR A 57 1.69 9.46 -0.85
C THR A 57 1.40 10.80 -0.19
N GLU A 58 0.12 11.15 -0.03
CA GLU A 58 -0.29 12.43 0.54
C GLU A 58 0.09 12.51 2.03
N ILE A 59 -0.16 11.44 2.79
CA ILE A 59 0.21 11.35 4.21
C ILE A 59 1.73 11.48 4.37
N THR A 60 2.50 10.77 3.56
CA THR A 60 3.96 10.75 3.69
C THR A 60 4.62 12.06 3.27
N THR A 61 3.98 12.83 2.39
CA THR A 61 4.45 14.17 2.00
C THR A 61 4.17 15.22 3.08
N GLN A 62 3.07 15.08 3.82
CA GLN A 62 2.71 16.00 4.90
C GLN A 62 3.60 15.87 6.15
N THR A 63 4.23 14.72 6.37
CA THR A 63 5.13 14.50 7.52
C THR A 63 6.53 15.13 7.34
N VAL A 64 6.83 15.75 6.20
CA VAL A 64 8.16 16.32 5.86
C VAL A 64 8.15 17.86 5.82
N ASN A 65 7.07 18.52 6.28
CA ASN A 65 7.00 19.98 6.42
C ASN A 65 6.91 20.44 7.87
#